data_AF-A0A9X3HVG7-F1
#
_entry.id   AF-A0A9X3HVG7-F1
#
_cell.length_a   1.000
_cell.length_b   1.000
_cell.length_c   1.000
_cell.angle_alpha   90.00
_cell.angle_beta   90.00
_cell.angle_gamma   90.00
#
_symmetry.space_group_name_H-M   'P 1'
#
loop_
_entity.id
_entity.type
_entity.pdbx_description
1 polymer ?
#
loop_
_entity_poly.entity_id
_entity_poly.type
_entity_poly.pdbx_seq_one_letter_code
_entity_poly.pdbx_strand_id
1 'polypeptide(L)'
;MTDTQFRHGKKRFYDAAKFPRGFAKSGDFTLLEEDILVTFGETMLALELGAISPENVDEKHFLKVIDNPSKAKSKLEHTWLKYVRLARGRKAFHTLNSKSKYREASKDYDYDMESDNELEPA
;
A
#
# COMPACT_ATOMS: atom_id res chain seq x y z
N MET A 1 -12.53 18.39 -7.64
CA MET A 1 -11.69 18.02 -8.79
C MET A 1 -10.26 18.42 -8.45
N THR A 2 -9.32 17.48 -8.41
CA THR A 2 -7.89 17.81 -8.30
C THR A 2 -7.39 18.23 -9.67
N ASP A 3 -7.22 19.53 -9.87
CA ASP A 3 -6.61 20.10 -11.07
C ASP A 3 -5.13 19.71 -11.06
N THR A 4 -4.79 18.64 -11.77
CA THR A 4 -3.41 18.22 -12.01
C THR A 4 -3.31 18.02 -13.51
N GLN A 5 -2.41 18.72 -14.18
CA GLN A 5 -2.14 18.61 -15.63
C GLN A 5 -1.35 17.33 -15.93
N PHE A 6 -1.86 16.20 -15.41
CA PHE A 6 -1.30 14.88 -15.61
C PHE A 6 -2.21 14.10 -16.54
N ARG A 7 -1.61 13.29 -17.41
CA ARG A 7 -2.37 12.51 -18.38
C ARG A 7 -3.06 11.32 -17.71
N HIS A 8 -4.39 11.26 -17.82
CA HIS A 8 -5.16 10.10 -17.38
C HIS A 8 -4.79 8.86 -18.21
N GLY A 9 -4.70 7.70 -17.55
CA GLY A 9 -4.53 6.42 -18.20
C GLY A 9 -5.74 6.08 -19.08
N LYS A 10 -5.55 5.27 -20.12
CA LYS A 10 -6.67 4.78 -20.93
C LYS A 10 -7.48 3.73 -20.17
N LYS A 11 -6.83 3.01 -19.27
CA LYS A 11 -7.47 2.03 -18.40
C LYS A 11 -7.19 2.32 -16.94
N ARG A 12 -8.11 1.82 -16.12
CA ARG A 12 -8.00 1.78 -14.68
C ARG A 12 -6.84 0.87 -14.28
N PHE A 13 -5.88 1.40 -13.54
CA PHE A 13 -4.72 0.65 -13.10
C PHE A 13 -5.07 -0.22 -11.88
N TYR A 14 -4.71 -1.50 -11.95
CA TYR A 14 -4.88 -2.46 -10.86
C TYR A 14 -3.67 -3.38 -10.77
N ASP A 15 -3.11 -3.52 -9.57
CA ASP A 15 -2.03 -4.46 -9.30
C ASP A 15 -2.57 -5.64 -8.49
N ALA A 16 -3.15 -6.61 -9.18
CA ALA A 16 -3.72 -7.81 -8.55
C ALA A 16 -2.66 -8.74 -7.94
N ALA A 17 -1.39 -8.60 -8.33
CA ALA A 17 -0.30 -9.41 -7.82
C ALA A 17 0.07 -9.03 -6.38
N LYS A 18 0.09 -7.72 -6.09
CA LYS A 18 0.40 -7.19 -4.75
C LYS A 18 -0.86 -6.89 -3.94
N PHE A 19 -1.91 -6.47 -4.62
CA PHE A 19 -3.18 -6.08 -4.02
C PHE A 19 -4.32 -6.90 -4.66
N PRO A 20 -4.45 -8.20 -4.30
CA PRO A 20 -5.47 -9.07 -4.90
C PRO A 20 -6.91 -8.59 -4.63
N ARG A 21 -7.11 -7.79 -3.58
CA ARG A 21 -8.40 -7.15 -3.27
C ARG A 21 -8.52 -5.70 -3.75
N GLY A 22 -7.49 -5.16 -4.40
CA GLY A 22 -7.40 -3.77 -4.87
C GLY A 22 -6.95 -2.78 -3.80
N PHE A 23 -6.62 -1.56 -4.23
CA PHE A 23 -6.08 -0.50 -3.37
C PHE A 23 -7.05 -0.10 -2.25
N ALA A 24 -8.35 0.04 -2.55
CA ALA A 24 -9.40 0.38 -1.59
C ALA A 24 -9.48 -0.54 -0.37
N LYS A 25 -9.24 -1.84 -0.58
CA LYS A 25 -9.37 -2.88 0.46
C LYS A 25 -8.03 -3.26 1.09
N SER A 26 -6.94 -2.61 0.70
CA SER A 26 -5.61 -2.89 1.25
C SER A 26 -5.40 -2.23 2.60
N GLY A 27 -6.10 -1.12 2.87
CA GLY A 27 -5.95 -0.35 4.12
C GLY A 27 -4.71 0.54 4.14
N ASP A 28 -3.82 0.40 3.16
CA ASP A 28 -2.62 1.23 3.02
C ASP A 28 -2.91 2.59 2.36
N PHE A 29 -3.96 2.68 1.54
CA PHE A 29 -4.28 3.87 0.74
C PHE A 29 -5.60 4.49 1.19
N THR A 30 -5.67 5.82 1.18
CA THR A 30 -6.92 6.56 1.33
C THR A 30 -7.72 6.56 0.02
N LEU A 31 -9.02 6.91 0.12
CA LEU A 31 -9.93 6.97 -1.03
C LEU A 31 -9.43 7.88 -2.18
N LEU A 32 -8.71 8.95 -1.81
CA LEU A 32 -8.08 9.87 -2.77
C LEU A 32 -6.83 9.27 -3.42
N GLU A 33 -6.02 8.56 -2.65
CA GLU A 33 -4.80 7.91 -3.15
C GLU A 33 -5.14 6.75 -4.10
N GLU A 34 -6.15 5.95 -3.77
CA GLU A 34 -6.61 4.89 -4.69
C GLU A 34 -7.12 5.47 -6.01
N ASP A 35 -7.86 6.57 -5.98
CA ASP A 35 -8.41 7.19 -7.18
C ASP A 35 -7.29 7.71 -8.08
N ILE A 36 -6.26 8.30 -7.48
CA ILE A 36 -5.04 8.71 -8.18
C ILE A 36 -4.35 7.50 -8.83
N LEU A 37 -4.16 6.40 -8.10
CA LEU A 37 -3.52 5.20 -8.65
C LEU A 37 -4.35 4.60 -9.77
N VAL A 38 -5.65 4.48 -9.58
CA VAL A 38 -6.56 3.89 -10.57
C VAL A 38 -6.60 4.75 -11.84
N THR A 39 -6.61 6.07 -11.71
CA THR A 39 -6.77 6.99 -12.84
C THR A 39 -5.45 7.29 -13.56
N PHE A 40 -4.35 7.49 -12.82
CA PHE A 40 -3.06 7.89 -13.38
C PHE A 40 -2.01 6.77 -13.38
N GLY A 41 -2.24 5.64 -12.71
CA GLY A 41 -1.25 4.58 -12.51
C GLY A 41 -0.71 3.96 -13.80
N GLU A 42 -1.56 3.82 -14.83
CA GLU A 42 -1.13 3.31 -16.13
C GLU A 42 -0.13 4.27 -16.80
N THR A 43 -0.43 5.57 -16.80
CA THR A 43 0.47 6.62 -17.33
C THR A 43 1.75 6.70 -16.51
N MET A 44 1.65 6.69 -15.18
CA MET A 44 2.81 6.75 -14.29
C MET A 44 3.76 5.57 -14.52
N LEU A 45 3.21 4.36 -14.66
CA LEU A 45 4.00 3.17 -14.98
C LEU A 45 4.65 3.29 -16.37
N ALA A 46 3.91 3.75 -17.37
CA ALA A 46 4.42 3.90 -18.73
C ALA A 46 5.52 4.97 -18.83
N LEU A 47 5.40 6.07 -18.08
CA LEU A 47 6.44 7.11 -17.96
C LEU A 47 7.69 6.54 -17.28
N GLU A 48 7.51 5.84 -16.17
CA GLU A 48 8.63 5.24 -15.42
C GLU A 48 9.36 4.16 -16.24
N LEU A 49 8.64 3.37 -17.03
CA LEU A 49 9.21 2.39 -17.96
C LEU A 49 9.82 3.02 -19.22
N GLY A 50 9.60 4.31 -19.46
CA GLY A 50 10.03 5.00 -20.69
C GLY A 50 9.22 4.62 -21.93
N ALA A 51 8.04 4.01 -21.77
CA ALA A 51 7.14 3.68 -22.88
C ALA A 51 6.47 4.94 -23.47
N ILE A 52 6.29 5.98 -22.66
CA ILE A 52 5.81 7.29 -23.10
C ILE A 52 6.78 8.38 -22.64
N SER A 53 6.89 9.45 -23.44
CA SER A 53 7.72 10.60 -23.11
C SER A 53 6.94 11.64 -22.30
N PRO A 54 7.57 12.31 -21.33
CA PRO A 54 6.93 13.34 -20.53
C PRO A 54 6.70 14.61 -21.37
N GLU A 55 5.45 14.96 -21.61
CA GLU A 55 5.10 16.17 -22.38
C GLU A 55 4.92 17.36 -21.44
N ASN A 56 4.34 17.11 -20.26
CA ASN A 56 4.00 18.14 -19.28
C ASN A 56 5.10 18.41 -18.25
N VAL A 57 5.00 19.56 -17.60
CA VAL A 57 5.92 19.98 -16.53
C VAL A 57 5.82 19.04 -15.32
N ASP A 58 4.59 18.64 -14.96
CA ASP A 58 4.31 17.66 -13.91
C ASP A 58 4.91 16.28 -14.22
N GLU A 59 4.81 15.81 -15.46
CA GLU A 59 5.39 14.52 -15.87
C GLU A 59 6.93 14.55 -15.84
N LYS A 60 7.52 15.67 -16.26
CA LYS A 60 8.97 15.89 -16.15
C LYS A 60 9.42 15.96 -14.69
N HIS A 61 8.61 16.55 -13.82
CA HIS A 61 8.89 16.61 -12.39
C HIS A 61 8.77 15.21 -11.76
N PHE A 62 7.71 14.47 -12.11
CA PHE A 62 7.48 13.10 -11.67
C PHE A 62 8.70 12.21 -11.94
N LEU A 63 9.25 12.23 -13.15
CA LEU A 63 10.46 11.45 -13.48
C LEU A 63 11.66 11.82 -12.60
N LYS A 64 11.87 13.11 -12.30
CA LYS A 64 12.91 13.56 -11.37
C LYS A 64 12.65 13.06 -9.95
N VAL A 65 11.38 12.93 -9.55
CA VAL A 65 10.97 12.44 -8.24
C VAL A 65 11.13 10.92 -8.13
N ILE A 66 10.98 10.16 -9.22
CA ILE A 66 11.33 8.74 -9.24
C ILE A 66 12.81 8.52 -8.89
N ASP A 67 13.70 9.33 -9.47
CA ASP A 67 15.13 9.31 -9.14
C ASP A 67 15.43 9.88 -7.75
N ASN A 68 14.72 10.96 -7.37
CA ASN A 68 14.89 11.67 -6.11
C ASN A 68 13.56 11.73 -5.32
N PRO A 69 13.21 10.70 -4.54
CA PRO A 69 11.93 10.65 -3.83
C PRO A 69 11.73 11.79 -2.83
N SER A 70 12.81 12.44 -2.37
CA SER A 70 12.76 13.60 -1.47
C SER A 70 12.22 14.89 -2.11
N LYS A 71 12.09 14.94 -3.43
CA LYS A 71 11.60 16.13 -4.16
C LYS A 71 10.10 16.07 -4.47
N ALA A 72 9.39 15.02 -4.04
CA ALA A 72 7.95 14.91 -4.23
C ALA A 72 7.24 16.13 -3.61
N LYS A 73 6.37 16.77 -4.39
CA LYS A 73 5.58 17.94 -3.95
C LYS A 73 4.09 17.69 -4.12
N SER A 74 3.72 16.93 -5.14
CA SER A 74 2.32 16.64 -5.44
C SER A 74 1.88 15.35 -4.75
N LYS A 75 0.61 15.33 -4.33
CA LYS A 75 -0.03 14.13 -3.76
C LYS A 75 0.10 12.95 -4.72
N LEU A 76 -0.01 13.20 -6.03
CA LEU A 76 0.14 12.19 -7.07
C LEU A 76 1.48 11.45 -6.97
N GLU A 77 2.56 12.20 -6.80
CA GLU A 77 3.92 11.66 -6.71
C GLU A 77 4.13 10.89 -5.41
N HIS A 78 3.66 11.43 -4.29
CA HIS A 78 3.72 10.74 -2.99
C HIS A 78 2.97 9.40 -3.03
N THR A 79 1.78 9.39 -3.64
CA THR A 79 0.98 8.17 -3.81
C THR A 79 1.72 7.14 -4.65
N TRP A 80 2.35 7.55 -5.76
CA TRP A 80 3.11 6.63 -6.58
C TRP A 80 4.34 6.08 -5.86
N LEU A 81 5.12 6.92 -5.18
CA LEU A 81 6.28 6.48 -4.39
C LEU A 81 5.86 5.49 -3.30
N LYS A 82 4.72 5.73 -2.66
CA LYS A 82 4.11 4.83 -1.68
C LYS A 82 3.72 3.49 -2.32
N TYR A 83 3.05 3.53 -3.47
CA TYR A 83 2.75 2.33 -4.26
C TYR A 83 4.01 1.55 -4.61
N VAL A 84 5.02 2.19 -5.20
CA VAL A 84 6.30 1.56 -5.57
C VAL A 84 6.95 0.90 -4.36
N ARG A 85 6.98 1.57 -3.20
CA ARG A 85 7.54 1.03 -1.95
C ARG A 85 6.78 -0.21 -1.46
N LEU A 86 5.46 -0.22 -1.56
CA LEU A 86 4.62 -1.36 -1.12
C LEU A 86 4.66 -2.51 -2.13
N ALA A 87 4.53 -2.21 -3.42
CA ALA A 87 4.50 -3.19 -4.49
C ALA A 87 5.87 -3.86 -4.71
N ARG A 88 6.95 -3.08 -4.77
CA ARG A 88 8.32 -3.62 -4.94
C ARG A 88 8.92 -4.13 -3.63
N GLY A 89 8.30 -3.78 -2.51
CA GLY A 89 8.77 -4.13 -1.16
C GLY A 89 9.96 -3.30 -0.72
N ARG A 90 10.21 -3.26 0.60
CA ARG A 90 11.52 -2.83 1.10
C ARG A 90 12.52 -3.91 0.75
N LYS A 91 13.68 -3.53 0.18
CA LYS A 91 14.88 -4.37 0.25
C LYS A 91 15.03 -4.77 1.71
N ALA A 92 14.80 -6.03 2.03
CA ALA A 92 14.93 -6.53 3.38
C ALA A 92 16.40 -6.35 3.77
N PHE A 93 16.70 -5.27 4.48
CA PHE A 93 17.93 -5.21 5.26
C PHE A 93 17.74 -6.24 6.36
N HIS A 94 18.22 -7.46 6.09
CA HIS A 94 18.42 -8.48 7.11
C HIS A 94 19.55 -7.97 8.01
N THR A 95 19.22 -7.14 9.00
CA THR A 95 20.17 -6.87 10.07
C THR A 95 20.38 -8.18 10.80
N LEU A 96 21.56 -8.77 10.61
CA LEU A 96 22.04 -10.01 11.22
C LEU A 96 22.31 -9.79 12.73
N ASN A 97 21.31 -9.37 13.49
CA ASN A 97 21.29 -9.48 14.96
C ASN A 97 19.90 -9.08 15.52
N SER A 98 19.04 -10.05 15.79
CA SER A 98 18.29 -10.12 17.05
C SER A 98 17.61 -11.48 17.16
N LYS A 99 17.78 -12.06 18.34
CA LYS A 99 17.51 -13.44 18.67
C LYS A 99 16.01 -13.77 18.58
N SER A 100 15.75 -14.91 17.94
CA SER A 100 14.79 -15.96 18.32
C SER A 100 13.36 -15.60 18.75
N LYS A 101 12.41 -16.01 17.89
CA LYS A 101 11.25 -16.88 18.20
C LYS A 101 10.52 -16.61 19.52
N TYR A 102 9.35 -15.97 19.43
CA TYR A 102 8.20 -16.36 20.25
C TYR A 102 6.96 -16.43 19.34
N ARG A 103 6.74 -17.62 18.77
CA ARG A 103 5.44 -18.08 18.32
C ARG A 103 5.30 -19.48 18.88
N GLU A 104 4.70 -19.59 20.06
CA GLU A 104 4.15 -20.84 20.55
C GLU A 104 2.67 -20.58 20.83
N ALA A 105 1.84 -21.15 19.96
CA ALA A 105 0.42 -21.30 20.21
C ALA A 105 0.26 -22.57 21.05
N SER A 106 0.05 -22.41 22.35
CA SER A 106 -0.48 -23.49 23.19
C SER A 106 -1.95 -23.18 23.48
N LYS A 107 -2.84 -23.85 22.72
CA LYS A 107 -4.19 -24.16 23.17
C LYS A 107 -4.06 -25.06 24.39
N ASP A 108 -4.68 -24.69 25.50
CA ASP A 108 -5.04 -25.63 26.55
C ASP A 108 -6.54 -25.46 26.79
N TYR A 109 -7.30 -26.48 26.38
CA TYR A 109 -8.69 -26.67 26.75
C TYR A 109 -8.66 -27.38 28.10
N ASP A 110 -9.04 -26.70 29.17
CA ASP A 110 -9.36 -27.34 30.43
C ASP A 110 -10.86 -27.21 30.69
N TYR A 111 -11.48 -28.36 30.91
CA TYR A 111 -12.91 -28.59 31.03
C TYR A 111 -13.15 -28.89 32.51
N ASP A 112 -13.50 -27.89 33.32
CA ASP A 112 -13.91 -28.13 34.70
C ASP A 112 -15.42 -27.96 34.82
N MET A 113 -16.10 -29.10 34.77
CA MET A 113 -17.52 -29.27 35.06
C MET A 113 -17.61 -29.83 36.49
N GLU A 114 -17.80 -28.95 37.48
CA GLU A 114 -18.29 -29.27 38.84
C GLU A 114 -19.03 -28.00 39.32
N SER A 115 -20.35 -27.89 39.16
CA SER A 115 -21.42 -28.46 40.00
C SER A 115 -21.28 -28.10 41.48
N ASP A 116 -21.76 -26.93 41.87
CA ASP A 116 -22.41 -26.75 43.18
C ASP A 116 -23.59 -25.79 43.06
N ASN A 117 -24.78 -26.41 43.10
CA ASN A 117 -26.04 -25.88 43.60
C ASN A 117 -25.74 -25.10 44.91
N GLU A 118 -26.25 -23.91 45.21
CA GLU A 118 -27.59 -23.72 45.77
C GLU A 118 -28.03 -22.24 45.73
N LEU A 119 -29.27 -22.06 45.30
CA LEU A 119 -30.22 -20.98 45.55
C LEU A 119 -30.55 -20.91 47.08
N GLU A 120 -30.88 -19.82 47.79
CA GLU A 120 -31.69 -18.63 47.52
C GLU A 120 -31.52 -17.55 48.65
N PRO A 121 -32.02 -16.32 48.41
CA PRO A 121 -32.06 -15.16 49.31
C PRO A 121 -32.96 -15.29 50.56
N ALA A 122 -32.68 -14.42 51.55
CA ALA A 122 -33.57 -14.08 52.67
C ALA A 122 -33.76 -12.56 52.78
#